data_AF-A0A3A8Z4H7-F1
#
_entry.id   AF-A0A3A8Z4H7-F1
#
_cell.length_a   1.000
_cell.length_b   1.000
_cell.length_c   1.000
_cell.angle_alpha   90.00
_cell.angle_beta   90.00
_cell.angle_gamma   90.00
#
_symmetry.space_group_name_H-M   'P 1'
#
loop_
_entity.id
_entity.type
_entity.pdbx_description
1 polymer ?
#
loop_
_entity_poly.entity_id
_entity_poly.type
_entity_poly.pdbx_seq_one_letter_code
_entity_poly.pdbx_strand_id
1 'polypeptide(L)'
;MVAPSGHLKSTLTRLYALWLVQREAQEISFSDTIRNDRLQGKIEECAAQNFLIDDYHTAPKVYTQNKYRDRLDQATRIVSGSRNSANIFVTSESFKDSSIFSTADRMLQIHIRRMTDKELSEYKSRLSEIPDYAMPMIAVDFLQKLLNSFDEVKKDVEDYLCKFKQPIWCKGSTRIGNQCRVLLLVEYLFRKYVCRMDACISANNELTKALQQQGELQLKCLDLLRQKDEECNILLVLDEIIKEGTKSTDIKISLARSQYSDQTGDHAFLDGNYFYITGNALQTCLMNHIGHPVSLRKVSDELHDAGVLVEDIDKRSKKFMSRRHYVIAVDALDRYCEVLRRH
;
A
#
# COMPACT_ATOMS: atom_id res chain seq x y z
N MET A 1 -11.72 2.84 3.57
CA MET A 1 -12.86 3.78 3.49
C MET A 1 -12.32 5.19 3.32
N VAL A 2 -12.62 5.85 2.20
CA VAL A 2 -12.12 7.18 1.86
C VAL A 2 -13.30 8.14 1.74
N ALA A 3 -13.35 9.17 2.57
CA ALA A 3 -14.44 10.15 2.56
C ALA A 3 -14.03 11.46 3.24
N PRO A 4 -14.59 12.61 2.83
CA PRO A 4 -14.40 13.86 3.54
C PRO A 4 -14.82 13.75 5.02
N SER A 5 -14.33 14.66 5.86
CA SER A 5 -14.74 14.73 7.27
C SER A 5 -16.26 14.79 7.42
N GLY A 6 -16.80 14.14 8.44
CA GLY A 6 -18.25 14.11 8.71
C GLY A 6 -19.10 13.19 7.82
N HIS A 7 -18.51 12.43 6.87
CA HIS A 7 -19.26 11.60 5.91
C HIS A 7 -19.41 10.13 6.34
N LEU A 8 -19.64 9.89 7.63
CA LEU A 8 -19.97 8.58 8.21
C LEU A 8 -18.91 7.47 8.04
N LYS A 9 -17.70 7.77 7.57
CA LYS A 9 -16.64 6.76 7.34
C LYS A 9 -16.36 5.91 8.59
N SER A 10 -16.10 6.55 9.72
CA SER A 10 -15.81 5.87 11.00
C SER A 10 -17.08 5.24 11.57
N THR A 11 -18.23 5.91 11.48
CA THR A 11 -19.52 5.36 11.94
C THR A 11 -19.87 4.05 11.25
N LEU A 12 -19.81 4.01 9.91
CA LEU A 12 -20.09 2.80 9.13
C LEU A 12 -19.06 1.71 9.44
N THR A 13 -17.77 2.05 9.52
CA THR A 13 -16.75 1.05 9.80
C THR A 13 -16.92 0.45 11.18
N ARG A 14 -17.23 1.26 12.20
CA ARG A 14 -17.52 0.76 13.55
C ARG A 14 -18.75 -0.14 13.58
N LEU A 15 -19.82 0.23 12.90
CA LEU A 15 -21.05 -0.55 12.84
C LEU A 15 -20.85 -1.91 12.15
N TYR A 16 -20.12 -1.93 11.01
CA TYR A 16 -20.01 -3.13 10.17
C TYR A 16 -18.81 -4.02 10.49
N ALA A 17 -17.73 -3.48 11.08
CA ALA A 17 -16.48 -4.22 11.27
C ALA A 17 -16.16 -4.55 12.74
N LEU A 18 -16.58 -3.73 13.71
CA LEU A 18 -16.20 -3.96 15.12
C LEU A 18 -17.22 -4.85 15.81
N TRP A 19 -16.95 -6.15 15.82
CA TRP A 19 -17.88 -7.17 16.28
C TRP A 19 -17.78 -7.53 17.77
N LEU A 20 -16.70 -7.15 18.45
CA LEU A 20 -16.49 -7.47 19.86
C LEU A 20 -17.27 -6.54 20.79
N VAL A 21 -17.64 -7.07 21.96
CA VAL A 21 -18.21 -6.28 23.06
C VAL A 21 -17.24 -5.17 23.49
N GLN A 22 -15.95 -5.48 23.58
CA GLN A 22 -14.89 -4.51 23.82
C GLN A 22 -14.39 -3.93 22.49
N ARG A 23 -15.19 -3.04 21.88
CA ARG A 23 -14.87 -2.43 20.57
C ARG A 23 -13.49 -1.75 20.53
N GLU A 24 -13.08 -1.15 21.65
CA GLU A 24 -11.77 -0.49 21.81
C GLU A 24 -10.57 -1.44 21.63
N ALA A 25 -10.75 -2.74 21.85
CA ALA A 25 -9.70 -3.73 21.61
C ALA A 25 -9.39 -3.87 20.10
N GLN A 26 -10.39 -3.62 19.25
CA GLN A 26 -10.31 -3.73 17.79
C GLN A 26 -10.02 -2.40 17.10
N GLU A 27 -9.72 -1.33 17.83
CA GLU A 27 -9.56 0.01 17.25
C GLU A 27 -8.32 0.72 17.80
N ILE A 28 -7.66 1.48 16.91
CA ILE A 28 -6.67 2.50 17.24
C ILE A 28 -6.84 3.70 16.30
N SER A 29 -6.28 4.84 16.67
CA SER A 29 -6.13 6.01 15.78
C SER A 29 -4.73 6.03 15.12
N PHE A 30 -4.61 6.65 13.93
CA PHE A 30 -3.31 7.03 13.38
C PHE A 30 -2.55 8.04 14.26
N SER A 31 -3.27 8.80 15.09
CA SER A 31 -2.66 9.76 16.02
C SER A 31 -2.01 9.08 17.23
N ASP A 32 -2.45 7.87 17.60
CA ASP A 32 -1.99 7.17 18.80
C ASP A 32 -0.48 6.97 18.83
N THR A 33 0.10 6.92 20.02
CA THR A 33 1.51 6.55 20.21
C THR A 33 1.59 5.07 20.57
N ILE A 34 1.61 4.23 19.53
CA ILE A 34 1.75 2.77 19.66
C ILE A 34 3.08 2.34 19.05
N ARG A 35 3.81 1.49 19.79
CA ARG A 35 5.03 0.86 19.27
C ARG A 35 4.67 -0.23 18.25
N ASN A 36 5.59 -0.47 17.34
CA ASN A 36 5.43 -1.38 16.21
C ASN A 36 5.13 -2.84 16.62
N ASP A 37 5.81 -3.34 17.65
CA ASP A 37 5.59 -4.66 18.24
C ASP A 37 4.18 -4.79 18.85
N ARG A 38 3.72 -3.75 19.52
CA ARG A 38 2.37 -3.72 20.10
C ARG A 38 1.28 -3.64 19.04
N LEU A 39 1.51 -2.90 17.94
CA LEU A 39 0.60 -2.86 16.80
C LEU A 39 0.47 -4.24 16.16
N GLN A 40 1.60 -4.92 15.94
CA GLN A 40 1.61 -6.29 15.43
C GLN A 40 0.86 -7.25 16.36
N GLY A 41 1.14 -7.22 17.66
CA GLY A 41 0.44 -8.03 18.66
C GLY A 41 -1.08 -7.83 18.61
N LYS A 42 -1.56 -6.59 18.56
CA LYS A 42 -3.00 -6.29 18.42
C LYS A 42 -3.62 -6.88 17.14
N ILE A 43 -2.92 -6.78 16.00
CA ILE A 43 -3.40 -7.31 14.72
C ILE A 43 -3.46 -8.84 14.73
N GLU A 44 -2.48 -9.49 15.36
CA GLU A 44 -2.40 -10.95 15.48
C GLU A 44 -3.41 -11.49 16.51
N GLU A 45 -3.62 -10.81 17.63
CA GLU A 45 -4.66 -11.13 18.62
C GLU A 45 -6.07 -11.07 18.01
N CYS A 46 -6.28 -10.22 17.02
CA CYS A 46 -7.52 -10.11 16.25
C CYS A 46 -7.56 -10.99 15.00
N ALA A 47 -6.73 -12.04 14.91
CA ALA A 47 -6.72 -12.95 13.75
C ALA A 47 -8.11 -13.51 13.43
N ALA A 48 -8.43 -13.59 12.13
CA ALA A 48 -9.75 -13.97 11.60
C ALA A 48 -10.92 -13.03 12.01
N GLN A 49 -10.64 -11.90 12.65
CA GLN A 49 -11.58 -10.83 12.94
C GLN A 49 -11.20 -9.56 12.17
N ASN A 50 -11.85 -8.45 12.50
CA ASN A 50 -11.54 -7.14 11.94
C ASN A 50 -10.79 -6.26 12.94
N PHE A 51 -10.00 -5.33 12.42
CA PHE A 51 -9.30 -4.32 13.20
C PHE A 51 -9.35 -2.97 12.47
N LEU A 52 -9.62 -1.89 13.19
CA LEU A 52 -9.76 -0.54 12.65
C LEU A 52 -8.54 0.32 13.02
N ILE A 53 -7.94 0.93 12.00
CA ILE A 53 -7.02 2.06 12.17
C ILE A 53 -7.74 3.32 11.65
N ASP A 54 -8.24 4.13 12.57
CA ASP A 54 -9.11 5.27 12.30
C ASP A 54 -8.33 6.57 12.09
N ASP A 55 -8.92 7.46 11.29
CA ASP A 55 -8.54 8.87 11.12
C ASP A 55 -7.21 9.12 10.43
N TYR A 56 -7.03 8.54 9.24
CA TYR A 56 -5.95 8.95 8.33
C TYR A 56 -6.31 10.27 7.63
N HIS A 57 -5.55 11.33 7.87
CA HIS A 57 -5.76 12.63 7.24
C HIS A 57 -4.44 13.34 6.93
N THR A 58 -4.50 14.34 6.05
CA THR A 58 -3.33 15.16 5.73
C THR A 58 -3.01 16.06 6.93
N ALA A 59 -1.95 15.70 7.66
CA ALA A 59 -1.46 16.51 8.76
C ALA A 59 -0.56 17.66 8.26
N PRO A 60 -0.52 18.83 8.92
CA PRO A 60 0.33 19.96 8.49
C PRO A 60 1.83 19.72 8.75
N LYS A 61 2.17 18.87 9.72
CA LYS A 61 3.56 18.59 10.12
C LYS A 61 4.09 17.38 9.36
N VAL A 62 5.24 17.53 8.69
CA VAL A 62 5.94 16.45 7.97
C VAL A 62 6.18 15.23 8.87
N TYR A 63 6.57 15.44 10.12
CA TYR A 63 6.74 14.35 11.09
C TYR A 63 5.46 13.51 11.28
N THR A 64 4.29 14.16 11.39
CA THR A 64 3.01 13.46 11.55
C THR A 64 2.62 12.75 10.25
N GLN A 65 2.86 13.36 9.10
CA GLN A 65 2.64 12.72 7.79
C GLN A 65 3.47 11.44 7.65
N ASN A 66 4.76 11.51 7.99
CA ASN A 66 5.65 10.34 7.99
C ASN A 66 5.17 9.26 8.97
N LYS A 67 4.80 9.64 10.20
CA LYS A 67 4.23 8.71 11.18
C LYS A 67 3.00 7.97 10.65
N TYR A 68 2.09 8.68 9.97
CA TYR A 68 0.86 8.09 9.43
C TYR A 68 1.16 7.13 8.27
N ARG A 69 2.03 7.56 7.35
CA ARG A 69 2.50 6.75 6.23
C ARG A 69 3.20 5.48 6.71
N ASP A 70 4.14 5.61 7.64
CA ASP A 70 4.93 4.49 8.17
C ASP A 70 4.02 3.48 8.89
N ARG A 71 3.01 3.96 9.64
CA ARG A 71 2.01 3.09 10.27
C ARG A 71 1.17 2.33 9.24
N LEU A 72 0.74 3.01 8.18
CA LEU A 72 -0.05 2.38 7.11
C LEU A 72 0.78 1.31 6.38
N ASP A 73 2.01 1.65 6.00
CA ASP A 73 2.94 0.71 5.38
C ASP A 73 3.21 -0.49 6.29
N GLN A 74 3.48 -0.26 7.58
CA GLN A 74 3.69 -1.33 8.54
C GLN A 74 2.45 -2.24 8.66
N ALA A 75 1.26 -1.68 8.80
CA ALA A 75 0.02 -2.46 8.87
C ALA A 75 -0.15 -3.34 7.62
N THR A 76 0.09 -2.79 6.43
CA THR A 76 0.02 -3.58 5.18
C THR A 76 1.06 -4.68 5.10
N ARG A 77 2.28 -4.47 5.64
CA ARG A 77 3.34 -5.49 5.70
C ARG A 77 3.00 -6.61 6.69
N ILE A 78 2.47 -6.28 7.87
CA ILE A 78 2.06 -7.27 8.87
C ILE A 78 0.99 -8.20 8.28
N VAL A 79 -0.07 -7.65 7.68
CA VAL A 79 -1.14 -8.44 7.05
C VAL A 79 -0.63 -9.27 5.87
N SER A 80 0.33 -8.75 5.10
CA SER A 80 0.90 -9.49 3.98
C SER A 80 1.87 -10.61 4.41
N GLY A 81 2.49 -10.47 5.58
CA GLY A 81 3.55 -11.36 6.08
C GLY A 81 3.09 -12.42 7.06
N SER A 82 2.00 -12.19 7.79
CA SER A 82 1.43 -13.14 8.76
C SER A 82 0.32 -13.97 8.15
N ARG A 83 0.26 -15.26 8.50
CA ARG A 83 -0.89 -16.14 8.18
C ARG A 83 -2.07 -15.94 9.14
N ASN A 84 -1.79 -15.39 10.32
CA ASN A 84 -2.77 -15.15 11.38
C ASN A 84 -2.84 -13.65 11.65
N SER A 85 -3.61 -12.94 10.84
CA SER A 85 -3.81 -11.50 10.98
C SER A 85 -5.29 -11.13 10.89
N ALA A 86 -5.66 -10.03 11.55
CA ALA A 86 -6.95 -9.39 11.35
C ALA A 86 -7.11 -8.87 9.92
N ASN A 87 -8.36 -8.77 9.47
CA ASN A 87 -8.73 -7.93 8.34
C ASN A 87 -8.71 -6.46 8.78
N ILE A 88 -7.86 -5.65 8.16
CA ILE A 88 -7.66 -4.26 8.58
C ILE A 88 -8.57 -3.32 7.78
N PHE A 89 -9.40 -2.58 8.50
CA PHE A 89 -10.13 -1.43 7.99
C PHE A 89 -9.36 -0.15 8.29
N VAL A 90 -9.25 0.70 7.28
CA VAL A 90 -8.66 2.03 7.40
C VAL A 90 -9.71 3.06 7.01
N THR A 91 -9.90 4.09 7.82
CA THR A 91 -10.66 5.28 7.44
C THR A 91 -9.68 6.39 7.08
N SER A 92 -9.98 7.10 5.99
CA SER A 92 -9.12 8.14 5.47
C SER A 92 -9.94 9.28 4.87
N GLU A 93 -9.42 10.50 4.95
CA GLU A 93 -9.93 11.64 4.18
C GLU A 93 -9.41 11.63 2.75
N SER A 94 -8.14 11.27 2.57
CA SER A 94 -7.46 11.22 1.28
C SER A 94 -6.20 10.37 1.38
N PHE A 95 -5.89 9.63 0.32
CA PHE A 95 -4.61 8.92 0.14
C PHE A 95 -3.69 9.58 -0.90
N LYS A 96 -4.10 10.72 -1.49
CA LYS A 96 -3.44 11.34 -2.66
C LYS A 96 -1.97 11.72 -2.46
N ASP A 97 -1.60 12.11 -1.24
CA ASP A 97 -0.29 12.74 -0.98
C ASP A 97 0.66 11.88 -0.16
N SER A 98 0.31 10.62 0.11
CA SER A 98 1.00 9.85 1.15
C SER A 98 1.01 8.34 0.99
N SER A 99 0.29 7.80 0.00
CA SER A 99 0.33 6.36 -0.29
C SER A 99 1.29 6.07 -1.45
N ILE A 100 2.33 5.28 -1.18
CA ILE A 100 3.16 4.67 -2.23
C ILE A 100 2.34 3.61 -2.98
N PHE A 101 2.58 3.44 -4.29
CA PHE A 101 1.81 2.51 -5.15
C PHE A 101 1.66 1.13 -4.50
N SER A 102 2.75 0.60 -3.95
CA SER A 102 2.82 -0.71 -3.28
C SER A 102 1.79 -0.87 -2.14
N THR A 103 1.63 0.15 -1.30
CA THR A 103 0.65 0.14 -0.20
C THR A 103 -0.76 0.28 -0.75
N ALA A 104 -0.98 1.20 -1.69
CA ALA A 104 -2.28 1.45 -2.30
C ALA A 104 -2.83 0.24 -3.05
N ASP A 105 -1.97 -0.53 -3.75
CA ASP A 105 -2.35 -1.74 -4.48
C ASP A 105 -2.75 -2.90 -3.54
N ARG A 106 -2.23 -2.93 -2.32
CA ARG A 106 -2.59 -3.96 -1.32
C ARG A 106 -3.93 -3.70 -0.62
N MET A 107 -4.51 -2.52 -0.78
CA MET A 107 -5.75 -2.11 -0.13
C MET A 107 -6.89 -2.08 -1.13
N LEU A 108 -8.09 -2.48 -0.73
CA LEU A 108 -9.30 -2.15 -1.49
C LEU A 108 -9.84 -0.79 -1.02
N GLN A 109 -9.96 0.17 -1.93
CA GLN A 109 -10.36 1.53 -1.59
C GLN A 109 -11.84 1.77 -1.89
N ILE A 110 -12.64 1.92 -0.85
CA ILE A 110 -14.05 2.29 -0.95
C ILE A 110 -14.19 3.79 -0.75
N HIS A 111 -14.51 4.52 -1.82
CA HIS A 111 -14.74 5.95 -1.84
C HIS A 111 -16.21 6.26 -1.58
N ILE A 112 -16.47 6.98 -0.49
CA ILE A 112 -17.80 7.50 -0.17
C ILE A 112 -17.91 8.90 -0.79
N ARG A 113 -18.92 9.09 -1.63
CA ARG A 113 -19.19 10.40 -2.24
C ARG A 113 -19.52 11.45 -1.17
N ARG A 114 -19.27 12.71 -1.51
CA ARG A 114 -19.78 13.82 -0.71
C ARG A 114 -21.31 13.75 -0.69
N MET A 115 -21.88 13.79 0.51
CA MET A 115 -23.32 13.74 0.74
C MET A 115 -23.80 15.13 1.12
N THR A 116 -25.02 15.46 0.72
CA THR A 116 -25.72 16.66 1.20
C THR A 116 -26.18 16.47 2.64
N ASP A 117 -26.48 17.57 3.35
CA ASP A 117 -26.96 17.51 4.74
C ASP A 117 -28.27 16.70 4.87
N LYS A 118 -29.13 16.79 3.87
CA LYS A 118 -30.36 15.99 3.78
C LYS A 118 -30.06 14.50 3.69
N GLU A 119 -29.19 14.11 2.75
CA GLU A 119 -28.77 12.71 2.60
C GLU A 119 -28.09 12.17 3.86
N LEU A 120 -27.19 12.95 4.48
CA LEU A 120 -26.53 12.58 5.73
C LEU A 120 -27.53 12.34 6.85
N SER A 121 -28.55 13.19 6.96
CA SER A 121 -29.58 13.06 7.99
C SER A 121 -30.43 11.81 7.78
N GLU A 122 -30.83 11.54 6.53
CA GLU A 122 -31.57 10.32 6.15
C GLU A 122 -30.74 9.05 6.45
N TYR A 123 -29.46 9.04 6.07
CA TYR A 123 -28.58 7.90 6.37
C TYR A 123 -28.38 7.71 7.87
N LYS A 124 -28.18 8.78 8.64
CA LYS A 124 -28.05 8.69 10.11
C LYS A 124 -29.30 8.11 10.75
N SER A 125 -30.49 8.54 10.31
CA SER A 125 -31.76 8.00 10.79
C SER A 125 -31.85 6.49 10.54
N ARG A 126 -31.58 6.06 9.30
CA ARG A 126 -31.61 4.63 8.94
C ARG A 126 -30.56 3.81 9.70
N LEU A 127 -29.37 4.37 9.94
CA LEU A 127 -28.34 3.69 10.72
C LEU A 127 -28.73 3.54 12.19
N SER A 128 -29.47 4.50 12.75
CA SER A 128 -29.94 4.41 14.15
C SER A 128 -31.00 3.33 14.37
N GLU A 129 -31.65 2.87 13.29
CA GLU A 129 -32.61 1.76 13.33
C GLU A 129 -31.92 0.39 13.36
N ILE A 130 -30.62 0.31 13.03
CA ILE A 130 -29.86 -0.94 13.04
C ILE A 130 -29.31 -1.17 14.45
N PRO A 131 -29.69 -2.27 15.14
CA PRO A 131 -29.15 -2.58 16.45
C PRO A 131 -27.64 -2.80 16.42
N ASP A 132 -26.94 -2.34 17.46
CA ASP A 132 -25.48 -2.46 17.61
C ASP A 132 -24.96 -3.91 17.53
N TYR A 133 -25.82 -4.89 17.82
CA TYR A 133 -25.50 -6.32 17.80
C TYR A 133 -25.87 -7.03 16.48
N ALA A 134 -26.53 -6.34 15.54
CA ALA A 134 -27.07 -6.97 14.33
C ALA A 134 -25.96 -7.60 13.46
N MET A 135 -24.90 -6.84 13.18
CA MET A 135 -23.77 -7.34 12.38
C MET A 135 -22.99 -8.48 13.05
N PRO A 136 -22.63 -8.38 14.35
CA PRO A 136 -22.08 -9.53 15.08
C PRO A 136 -22.94 -10.80 14.99
N MET A 137 -24.26 -10.67 15.15
CA MET A 137 -25.18 -11.80 15.04
C MET A 137 -25.19 -12.42 13.64
N ILE A 138 -25.22 -11.60 12.59
CA ILE A 138 -25.15 -12.08 11.20
C ILE A 138 -23.82 -12.79 10.94
N ALA A 139 -22.70 -12.24 11.42
CA ALA A 139 -21.38 -12.84 11.24
C ALA A 139 -21.26 -14.20 11.96
N VAL A 140 -21.79 -14.32 13.18
CA VAL A 140 -21.80 -15.57 13.94
C VAL A 140 -22.69 -16.61 13.27
N ASP A 141 -23.92 -16.26 12.86
CA ASP A 141 -24.81 -17.19 12.17
C ASP A 141 -24.15 -17.68 10.87
N PHE A 142 -23.60 -16.78 10.06
CA PHE A 142 -22.92 -17.15 8.83
C PHE A 142 -21.76 -18.12 9.08
N LEU A 143 -20.87 -17.80 10.04
CA LEU A 143 -19.76 -18.69 10.39
C LEU A 143 -20.24 -20.06 10.88
N GLN A 144 -21.30 -20.10 11.70
CA GLN A 144 -21.87 -21.34 12.19
C GLN A 144 -22.44 -22.19 11.06
N LYS A 145 -23.12 -21.58 10.07
CA LYS A 145 -23.57 -22.29 8.86
C LYS A 145 -22.41 -22.87 8.06
N LEU A 146 -21.32 -22.12 7.91
CA LEU A 146 -20.13 -22.61 7.20
C LEU A 146 -19.49 -23.80 7.93
N LEU A 147 -19.35 -23.73 9.25
CA LEU A 147 -18.76 -24.79 10.06
C LEU A 147 -19.62 -26.05 10.06
N ASN A 148 -20.94 -25.92 10.16
CA ASN A 148 -21.87 -27.05 10.12
C ASN A 148 -21.86 -27.79 8.77
N SER A 149 -21.45 -27.11 7.69
CA SER A 149 -21.38 -27.64 6.33
C SER A 149 -19.95 -27.65 5.78
N PHE A 150 -18.93 -27.79 6.64
CA PHE A 150 -17.52 -27.56 6.31
C PHE A 150 -17.03 -28.29 5.05
N ASP A 151 -17.32 -29.59 4.90
CA ASP A 151 -16.88 -30.37 3.74
C ASP A 151 -17.53 -29.92 2.42
N GLU A 152 -18.78 -29.44 2.48
CA GLU A 152 -19.47 -28.88 1.32
C GLU A 152 -18.91 -27.50 0.97
N VAL A 153 -18.70 -26.65 1.99
CA VAL A 153 -18.09 -25.32 1.83
C VAL A 153 -16.72 -25.43 1.18
N LYS A 154 -15.91 -26.42 1.59
CA LYS A 154 -14.60 -26.67 0.98
C LYS A 154 -14.72 -26.95 -0.52
N LYS A 155 -15.64 -27.82 -0.92
CA LYS A 155 -15.89 -28.13 -2.34
C LYS A 155 -16.38 -26.90 -3.09
N ASP A 156 -17.31 -26.15 -2.52
CA ASP A 156 -17.83 -24.91 -3.11
C ASP A 156 -16.73 -23.87 -3.34
N VAL A 157 -15.82 -23.71 -2.38
CA VAL A 157 -14.67 -22.81 -2.50
C VAL A 157 -13.75 -23.27 -3.64
N GLU A 158 -13.38 -24.54 -3.68
CA GLU A 158 -12.54 -25.11 -4.74
C GLU A 158 -13.18 -24.94 -6.12
N ASP A 159 -14.47 -25.26 -6.24
CA ASP A 159 -15.26 -25.11 -7.47
C ASP A 159 -15.35 -23.66 -7.93
N TYR A 160 -15.64 -22.75 -7.01
CA TYR A 160 -15.75 -21.33 -7.31
C TYR A 160 -14.42 -20.78 -7.81
N LEU A 161 -13.31 -21.12 -7.12
CA LEU A 161 -11.98 -20.65 -7.50
C LEU A 161 -11.54 -21.18 -8.87
N CYS A 162 -11.92 -22.42 -9.23
CA CYS A 162 -11.63 -22.99 -10.55
C CYS A 162 -12.44 -22.32 -11.68
N LYS A 163 -13.68 -21.92 -11.40
CA LYS A 163 -14.59 -21.31 -12.38
C LYS A 163 -14.46 -19.80 -12.47
N PHE A 164 -13.83 -19.16 -11.49
CA PHE A 164 -13.72 -17.71 -11.42
C PHE A 164 -12.94 -17.14 -12.61
N LYS A 165 -13.59 -16.23 -13.34
CA LYS A 165 -12.95 -15.43 -14.38
C LYS A 165 -12.83 -14.01 -13.87
N GLN A 166 -11.63 -13.42 -14.01
CA GLN A 166 -11.43 -12.03 -13.64
C GLN A 166 -12.39 -11.13 -14.44
N PRO A 167 -12.98 -10.10 -13.80
CA PRO A 167 -13.80 -9.13 -14.51
C PRO A 167 -13.02 -8.43 -15.64
N ILE A 168 -13.69 -8.11 -16.75
CA ILE A 168 -13.06 -7.52 -17.96
C ILE A 168 -12.36 -6.18 -17.66
N TRP A 169 -12.86 -5.43 -16.68
CA TRP A 169 -12.29 -4.16 -16.24
C TRP A 169 -11.02 -4.31 -15.40
N CYS A 170 -10.75 -5.50 -14.85
CA CYS A 170 -9.47 -5.82 -14.22
C CYS A 170 -8.43 -6.15 -15.30
N LYS A 171 -7.78 -5.13 -15.85
CA LYS A 171 -6.65 -5.31 -16.77
C LYS A 171 -5.34 -5.10 -16.00
N GLY A 172 -4.51 -6.14 -15.84
CA GLY A 172 -3.12 -5.98 -15.42
C GLY A 172 -2.68 -6.71 -14.15
N SER A 173 -1.51 -6.27 -13.65
CA SER A 173 -0.70 -6.87 -12.57
C SER A 173 -1.08 -6.43 -11.14
N THR A 174 -2.22 -5.76 -10.97
CA THR A 174 -2.68 -5.24 -9.68
C THR A 174 -3.40 -6.31 -8.86
N ARG A 175 -3.45 -6.12 -7.53
CA ARG A 175 -4.08 -7.10 -6.61
C ARG A 175 -5.61 -7.00 -6.57
N ILE A 176 -6.20 -5.97 -7.17
CA ILE A 176 -7.65 -5.69 -7.15
C ILE A 176 -8.47 -6.88 -7.65
N GLY A 177 -8.04 -7.53 -8.73
CA GLY A 177 -8.76 -8.70 -9.27
C GLY A 177 -8.88 -9.83 -8.25
N ASN A 178 -7.84 -10.07 -7.45
CA ASN A 178 -7.89 -11.08 -6.38
C ASN A 178 -8.73 -10.63 -5.18
N GLN A 179 -8.67 -9.34 -4.81
CA GLN A 179 -9.52 -8.78 -3.74
C GLN A 179 -11.01 -8.93 -4.10
N CYS A 180 -11.38 -8.61 -5.34
CA CYS A 180 -12.75 -8.81 -5.84
C CYS A 180 -13.16 -10.28 -5.84
N ARG A 181 -12.26 -11.18 -6.25
CA ARG A 181 -12.50 -12.64 -6.21
C ARG A 181 -12.87 -13.11 -4.81
N VAL A 182 -12.14 -12.67 -3.79
CA VAL A 182 -12.40 -13.07 -2.40
C VAL A 182 -13.74 -12.52 -1.91
N LEU A 183 -14.06 -11.25 -2.18
CA LEU A 183 -15.33 -10.66 -1.75
C LEU A 183 -16.55 -11.31 -2.43
N LEU A 184 -16.44 -11.62 -3.73
CA LEU A 184 -17.51 -12.32 -4.45
C LEU A 184 -17.64 -13.79 -4.02
N LEU A 185 -16.56 -14.44 -3.60
CA LEU A 185 -16.62 -15.77 -2.99
C LEU A 185 -17.35 -15.71 -1.64
N VAL A 186 -17.01 -14.75 -0.77
CA VAL A 186 -17.68 -14.58 0.52
C VAL A 186 -19.17 -14.29 0.33
N GLU A 187 -19.54 -13.43 -0.63
CA GLU A 187 -20.94 -13.19 -0.98
C GLU A 187 -21.61 -14.47 -1.50
N TYR A 188 -20.98 -15.24 -2.39
CA TYR A 188 -21.55 -16.48 -2.89
C TYR A 188 -21.85 -17.47 -1.77
N LEU A 189 -20.92 -17.63 -0.84
CA LEU A 189 -21.10 -18.48 0.34
C LEU A 189 -22.22 -17.95 1.24
N PHE A 190 -22.24 -16.64 1.54
CA PHE A 190 -23.30 -16.03 2.34
C PHE A 190 -24.67 -16.23 1.69
N ARG A 191 -24.76 -15.99 0.39
CA ARG A 191 -25.97 -16.17 -0.40
C ARG A 191 -26.43 -17.62 -0.38
N LYS A 192 -25.54 -18.60 -0.54
CA LYS A 192 -25.89 -20.03 -0.50
C LYS A 192 -26.36 -20.47 0.88
N TYR A 193 -25.59 -20.19 1.92
CA TYR A 193 -25.77 -20.77 3.24
C TYR A 193 -26.72 -20.00 4.17
N VAL A 194 -26.91 -18.69 3.93
CA VAL A 194 -27.78 -17.83 4.74
C VAL A 194 -29.00 -17.38 3.93
N CYS A 195 -28.80 -16.92 2.69
CA CYS A 195 -29.88 -16.34 1.88
C CYS A 195 -30.61 -17.35 0.96
N ARG A 196 -30.35 -18.65 1.07
CA ARG A 196 -30.99 -19.69 0.23
C ARG A 196 -30.86 -19.41 -1.27
N MET A 197 -29.68 -18.97 -1.68
CA MET A 197 -29.33 -18.57 -3.04
C MET A 197 -29.98 -17.27 -3.56
N ASP A 198 -30.76 -16.54 -2.74
CA ASP A 198 -31.43 -15.30 -3.13
C ASP A 198 -30.46 -14.13 -3.32
N ALA A 199 -30.32 -13.68 -4.57
CA ALA A 199 -29.43 -12.59 -4.98
C ALA A 199 -29.92 -11.20 -4.53
N CYS A 200 -31.22 -11.02 -4.28
CA CYS A 200 -31.78 -9.78 -3.78
C CYS A 200 -31.49 -9.61 -2.29
N ILE A 201 -31.64 -10.68 -1.50
CA ILE A 201 -31.38 -10.63 -0.04
C ILE A 201 -29.88 -10.42 0.26
N SER A 202 -29.01 -11.11 -0.50
CA SER A 202 -27.55 -10.99 -0.39
C SER A 202 -26.98 -9.73 -1.05
N ALA A 203 -27.79 -8.97 -1.79
CA ALA A 203 -27.39 -7.79 -2.54
C ALA A 203 -26.23 -8.05 -3.54
N ASN A 204 -26.25 -9.21 -4.22
CA ASN A 204 -25.20 -9.63 -5.15
C ASN A 204 -24.98 -8.62 -6.30
N ASN A 205 -26.07 -8.09 -6.85
CA ASN A 205 -26.03 -7.15 -7.97
C ASN A 205 -25.42 -5.81 -7.55
N GLU A 206 -25.82 -5.32 -6.37
CA GLU A 206 -25.32 -4.10 -5.75
C GLU A 206 -23.83 -4.23 -5.44
N LEU A 207 -23.41 -5.35 -4.85
CA LEU A 207 -22.01 -5.64 -4.58
C LEU A 207 -21.18 -5.64 -5.87
N THR A 208 -21.64 -6.37 -6.89
CA THR A 208 -20.92 -6.47 -8.17
C THR A 208 -20.75 -5.12 -8.85
N LYS A 209 -21.82 -4.30 -8.88
CA LYS A 209 -21.77 -2.93 -9.41
C LYS A 209 -20.84 -2.03 -8.59
N ALA A 210 -20.90 -2.10 -7.27
CA ALA A 210 -20.04 -1.31 -6.39
C ALA A 210 -18.57 -1.69 -6.56
N LEU A 211 -18.25 -2.99 -6.64
CA LEU A 211 -16.88 -3.46 -6.88
C LEU A 211 -16.34 -2.98 -8.22
N GLN A 212 -17.15 -3.00 -9.28
CA GLN A 212 -16.73 -2.46 -10.58
C GLN A 212 -16.44 -0.96 -10.49
N GLN A 213 -17.37 -0.16 -9.96
CA GLN A 213 -17.21 1.29 -9.88
C GLN A 213 -16.00 1.70 -9.05
N GLN A 214 -15.83 1.08 -7.88
CA GLN A 214 -14.70 1.37 -6.98
C GLN A 214 -13.38 0.83 -7.57
N GLY A 215 -13.40 -0.35 -8.19
CA GLY A 215 -12.24 -0.95 -8.82
C GLY A 215 -11.72 -0.14 -10.01
N GLU A 216 -12.60 0.30 -10.91
CA GLU A 216 -12.23 1.17 -12.04
C GLU A 216 -11.68 2.53 -11.57
N LEU A 217 -12.27 3.11 -10.53
CA LEU A 217 -11.75 4.34 -9.92
C LEU A 217 -10.36 4.12 -9.32
N GLN A 218 -10.18 3.04 -8.56
CA GLN A 218 -8.90 2.72 -7.93
C GLN A 218 -7.81 2.41 -8.96
N LEU A 219 -8.13 1.67 -10.04
CA LEU A 219 -7.18 1.41 -11.12
C LEU A 219 -6.67 2.71 -11.74
N LYS A 220 -7.54 3.67 -12.03
CA LYS A 220 -7.13 5.00 -12.53
C LYS A 220 -6.20 5.70 -11.55
N CYS A 221 -6.49 5.65 -10.24
CA CYS A 221 -5.62 6.24 -9.22
C CYS A 221 -4.27 5.52 -9.12
N LEU A 222 -4.25 4.20 -9.22
CA LEU A 222 -3.03 3.40 -9.21
C LEU A 222 -2.18 3.66 -10.45
N ASP A 223 -2.78 3.82 -11.62
CA ASP A 223 -2.06 4.16 -12.84
C ASP A 223 -1.42 5.56 -12.73
N LEU A 224 -2.11 6.55 -12.14
CA LEU A 224 -1.52 7.85 -11.84
C LEU A 224 -0.36 7.76 -10.82
N LEU A 225 -0.48 6.92 -9.79
CA LEU A 225 0.61 6.68 -8.85
C LEU A 225 1.79 5.97 -9.51
N ARG A 226 1.51 5.01 -10.40
CA ARG A 226 2.53 4.33 -11.20
C ARG A 226 3.24 5.32 -12.11
N GLN A 227 2.50 6.19 -12.78
CA GLN A 227 3.07 7.26 -13.59
C GLN A 227 3.93 8.20 -12.76
N LYS A 228 3.52 8.63 -11.56
CA LYS A 228 4.39 9.42 -10.67
C LYS A 228 5.66 8.67 -10.26
N ASP A 229 5.53 7.37 -9.93
CA ASP A 229 6.66 6.49 -9.59
C ASP A 229 7.56 6.19 -10.81
N GLU A 230 7.05 6.33 -12.04
CA GLU A 230 7.76 6.18 -13.32
C GLU A 230 8.33 7.52 -13.83
N GLU A 231 7.66 8.64 -13.57
CA GLU A 231 8.05 10.02 -13.90
C GLU A 231 9.25 10.46 -13.04
N CYS A 232 9.40 9.93 -11.81
CA CYS A 232 10.67 10.00 -11.07
C CYS A 232 11.67 9.02 -11.68
N ASN A 233 12.19 9.37 -12.86
CA ASN A 233 13.24 8.61 -13.52
C ASN A 233 14.50 8.63 -12.64
N ILE A 234 14.81 7.49 -12.02
CA ILE A 234 15.92 7.37 -11.06
C ILE A 234 17.25 7.80 -11.69
N LEU A 235 17.41 7.61 -13.02
CA LEU A 235 18.61 8.02 -13.75
C LEU A 235 18.70 9.55 -13.87
N LEU A 236 17.58 10.24 -14.14
CA LEU A 236 17.53 11.71 -14.16
C LEU A 236 17.82 12.29 -12.77
N VAL A 237 17.23 11.71 -11.72
CA VAL A 237 17.48 12.11 -10.33
C VAL A 237 18.95 11.94 -9.96
N LEU A 238 19.56 10.80 -10.29
CA LEU A 238 20.98 10.56 -10.03
C LEU A 238 21.89 11.51 -10.83
N ASP A 239 21.54 11.82 -12.07
CA ASP A 239 22.27 12.79 -12.90
C ASP A 239 22.24 14.19 -12.27
N GLU A 240 21.08 14.62 -11.76
CA GLU A 240 20.94 15.90 -11.05
C GLU A 240 21.81 15.94 -9.77
N ILE A 241 21.71 14.92 -8.92
CA ILE A 241 22.49 14.83 -7.68
C ILE A 241 24.00 14.82 -7.97
N ILE A 242 24.45 14.08 -8.98
CA ILE A 242 25.86 14.04 -9.36
C ILE A 242 26.33 15.40 -9.87
N LYS A 243 25.50 16.11 -10.64
CA LYS A 243 25.79 17.47 -11.16
C LYS A 243 25.82 18.53 -10.07
N GLU A 244 24.98 18.41 -9.03
CA GLU A 244 25.06 19.26 -7.85
C GLU A 244 26.39 19.07 -7.10
N GLY A 245 26.94 17.85 -7.14
CA GLY A 245 28.24 17.52 -6.57
C GLY A 245 28.30 17.83 -5.08
N THR A 246 29.32 18.56 -4.64
CA THR A 246 29.50 18.91 -3.22
C THR A 246 28.40 19.84 -2.65
N LYS A 247 27.50 20.34 -3.50
CA LYS A 247 26.36 21.18 -3.08
C LYS A 247 25.09 20.38 -2.81
N SER A 248 25.07 19.08 -3.13
CA SER A 248 23.87 18.27 -2.94
C SER A 248 23.46 18.22 -1.47
N THR A 249 22.16 18.39 -1.22
CA THR A 249 21.56 18.25 0.11
C THR A 249 21.14 16.83 0.42
N ASP A 250 21.11 15.95 -0.59
CA ASP A 250 20.60 14.59 -0.47
C ASP A 250 21.65 13.59 0.00
N ILE A 251 22.92 13.86 -0.32
CA ILE A 251 24.07 13.03 0.06
C ILE A 251 25.35 13.86 0.10
N LYS A 252 26.27 13.50 0.99
CA LYS A 252 27.60 14.11 1.02
C LYS A 252 28.51 13.49 -0.04
N ILE A 253 28.80 14.26 -1.09
CA ILE A 253 29.71 13.85 -2.18
C ILE A 253 31.13 14.32 -1.88
N SER A 254 32.07 13.38 -1.81
CA SER A 254 33.50 13.65 -1.65
C SER A 254 34.22 13.57 -2.99
N LEU A 255 35.11 14.53 -3.27
CA LEU A 255 35.98 14.52 -4.47
C LEU A 255 37.37 13.96 -4.18
N ALA A 256 37.77 13.95 -2.90
CA ALA A 256 39.04 13.38 -2.47
C ALA A 256 38.80 12.06 -1.73
N ARG A 257 39.57 11.03 -2.08
CA ARG A 257 39.46 9.70 -1.48
C ARG A 257 39.66 9.70 0.04
N SER A 258 40.44 10.62 0.58
CA SER A 258 40.68 10.79 2.03
C SER A 258 39.48 11.35 2.80
N GLN A 259 38.53 11.99 2.12
CA GLN A 259 37.32 12.57 2.72
C GLN A 259 36.12 11.61 2.66
N TYR A 260 36.24 10.56 1.84
CA TYR A 260 35.23 9.54 1.70
C TYR A 260 35.23 8.56 2.88
N SER A 261 34.04 8.17 3.33
CA SER A 261 33.83 7.14 4.35
C SER A 261 32.78 6.18 3.82
N ASP A 262 33.12 4.90 3.73
CA ASP A 262 32.21 3.84 3.31
C ASP A 262 31.38 3.28 4.49
N GLN A 263 31.66 3.76 5.71
CA GLN A 263 30.99 3.33 6.94
C GLN A 263 29.66 4.05 7.18
N THR A 264 29.53 5.29 6.71
CA THR A 264 28.34 6.10 6.89
C THR A 264 27.37 5.91 5.72
N GLY A 265 26.06 5.86 6.03
CA GLY A 265 25.00 5.60 5.04
C GLY A 265 24.57 6.83 4.24
N ASP A 266 25.42 7.84 4.14
CA ASP A 266 25.12 9.19 3.65
C ASP A 266 26.30 9.82 2.87
N HIS A 267 27.28 9.01 2.49
CA HIS A 267 28.49 9.43 1.77
C HIS A 267 28.58 8.76 0.39
N ALA A 268 28.98 9.53 -0.61
CA ALA A 268 29.40 9.04 -1.93
C ALA A 268 30.75 9.64 -2.33
N PHE A 269 31.43 8.99 -3.27
CA PHE A 269 32.72 9.41 -3.79
C PHE A 269 32.65 9.59 -5.29
N LEU A 270 32.99 10.78 -5.77
CA LEU A 270 33.07 11.11 -7.20
C LEU A 270 34.54 11.20 -7.60
N ASP A 271 34.98 10.29 -8.46
CA ASP A 271 36.35 10.19 -8.96
C ASP A 271 36.36 10.34 -10.49
N GLY A 272 36.57 11.57 -10.95
CA GLY A 272 36.48 11.92 -12.36
C GLY A 272 35.12 11.52 -12.93
N ASN A 273 35.13 10.48 -13.78
CA ASN A 273 33.94 9.98 -14.48
C ASN A 273 33.17 8.87 -13.72
N TYR A 274 33.55 8.56 -12.49
CA TYR A 274 32.95 7.44 -11.76
C TYR A 274 32.39 7.89 -10.42
N PHE A 275 31.11 7.60 -10.22
CA PHE A 275 30.42 7.86 -8.96
C PHE A 275 30.26 6.55 -8.18
N TYR A 276 30.89 6.49 -7.01
CA TYR A 276 30.91 5.35 -6.11
C TYR A 276 29.94 5.59 -4.97
N ILE A 277 28.96 4.70 -4.84
CA ILE A 277 27.95 4.79 -3.79
C ILE A 277 27.58 3.40 -3.26
N THR A 278 27.50 3.25 -1.95
CA THR A 278 27.04 1.99 -1.34
C THR A 278 25.53 1.84 -1.51
N GLY A 279 25.01 0.60 -1.42
CA GLY A 279 23.56 0.40 -1.53
C GLY A 279 22.75 1.17 -0.49
N ASN A 280 23.21 1.21 0.76
CA ASN A 280 22.52 1.97 1.82
C ASN A 280 22.54 3.48 1.52
N ALA A 281 23.69 4.02 1.10
CA ALA A 281 23.80 5.43 0.76
C ALA A 281 22.95 5.81 -0.46
N LEU A 282 22.89 4.94 -1.48
CA LEU A 282 22.05 5.13 -2.67
C LEU A 282 20.56 5.16 -2.29
N GLN A 283 20.14 4.24 -1.42
CA GLN A 283 18.76 4.21 -0.95
C GLN A 283 18.39 5.45 -0.13
N THR A 284 19.27 5.86 0.80
CA THR A 284 19.07 7.09 1.61
C THR A 284 19.02 8.33 0.73
N CYS A 285 19.96 8.46 -0.21
CA CYS A 285 20.06 9.58 -1.15
C CYS A 285 18.80 9.74 -2.01
N LEU A 286 18.35 8.66 -2.65
CA LEU A 286 17.12 8.67 -3.45
C LEU A 286 15.87 8.94 -2.59
N MET A 287 15.84 8.42 -1.36
CA MET A 287 14.74 8.69 -0.44
C MET A 287 14.70 10.17 -0.01
N ASN A 288 15.86 10.80 0.20
CA ASN A 288 15.93 12.23 0.54
C ASN A 288 15.41 13.10 -0.61
N HIS A 289 15.82 12.79 -1.84
CA HIS A 289 15.45 13.57 -3.02
C HIS A 289 13.98 13.38 -3.41
N ILE A 290 13.50 12.13 -3.43
CA ILE A 290 12.17 11.76 -3.94
C ILE A 290 11.11 11.79 -2.82
N GLY A 291 11.52 11.76 -1.55
CA GLY A 291 10.63 11.84 -0.38
C GLY A 291 9.96 10.51 0.02
N HIS A 292 10.29 9.40 -0.65
CA HIS A 292 9.81 8.06 -0.31
C HIS A 292 10.86 6.96 -0.53
N PRO A 293 10.75 5.79 0.16
CA PRO A 293 11.70 4.69 -0.02
C PRO A 293 11.68 4.12 -1.44
N VAL A 294 12.87 3.82 -1.97
CA VAL A 294 13.04 3.21 -3.30
C VAL A 294 13.59 1.79 -3.16
N SER A 295 13.12 0.88 -4.03
CA SER A 295 13.64 -0.49 -4.10
C SER A 295 15.02 -0.50 -4.76
N LEU A 296 16.05 -0.89 -4.00
CA LEU A 296 17.41 -1.04 -4.53
C LEU A 296 17.51 -2.04 -5.69
N ARG A 297 16.62 -3.04 -5.72
CA ARG A 297 16.55 -3.97 -6.85
C ARG A 297 16.13 -3.24 -8.13
N LYS A 298 15.06 -2.43 -8.07
CA LYS A 298 14.57 -1.64 -9.20
C LYS A 298 15.65 -0.65 -9.68
N VAL A 299 16.28 0.07 -8.75
CA VAL A 299 17.39 0.99 -9.06
C VAL A 299 18.54 0.26 -9.76
N SER A 300 18.91 -0.91 -9.23
CA SER A 300 19.98 -1.72 -9.84
C SER A 300 19.60 -2.32 -11.19
N ASP A 301 18.34 -2.68 -11.43
CA ASP A 301 17.83 -3.13 -12.72
C ASP A 301 17.91 -1.95 -13.73
N GLU A 302 17.39 -0.77 -13.38
CA GLU A 302 17.41 0.40 -14.27
C GLU A 302 18.81 0.89 -14.62
N LEU A 303 19.72 0.94 -13.65
CA LEU A 303 21.12 1.34 -13.89
C LEU A 303 21.85 0.31 -14.77
N HIS A 304 21.51 -0.98 -14.65
CA HIS A 304 22.06 -2.04 -15.50
C HIS A 304 21.51 -1.97 -16.92
N ASP A 305 20.19 -1.89 -17.05
CA ASP A 305 19.49 -1.88 -18.34
C ASP A 305 19.85 -0.62 -19.16
N ALA A 306 20.12 0.51 -18.49
CA ALA A 306 20.62 1.72 -19.13
C ALA A 306 22.12 1.65 -19.52
N GLY A 307 22.84 0.59 -19.11
CA GLY A 307 24.26 0.41 -19.40
C GLY A 307 25.18 1.40 -18.71
N VAL A 308 24.76 1.96 -17.57
CA VAL A 308 25.52 3.00 -16.84
C VAL A 308 26.33 2.46 -15.67
N LEU A 309 26.11 1.19 -15.28
CA LEU A 309 26.90 0.53 -14.24
C LEU A 309 28.21 -0.02 -14.77
N VAL A 310 29.26 0.16 -13.97
CA VAL A 310 30.52 -0.57 -14.13
C VAL A 310 30.45 -1.82 -13.27
N GLU A 311 30.25 -2.98 -13.91
CA GLU A 311 29.92 -4.24 -13.24
C GLU A 311 31.12 -5.18 -13.09
N ASP A 312 31.03 -6.10 -12.14
CA ASP A 312 31.84 -7.33 -12.12
C ASP A 312 31.08 -8.43 -12.87
N ILE A 313 31.79 -9.47 -13.33
CA ILE A 313 31.27 -10.57 -14.16
C ILE A 313 29.93 -11.14 -13.64
N ASP A 314 29.80 -11.31 -12.32
CA ASP A 314 28.61 -11.92 -11.71
C ASP A 314 27.80 -10.95 -10.83
N LYS A 315 28.19 -9.67 -10.76
CA LYS A 315 27.59 -8.70 -9.83
C LYS A 315 27.52 -7.29 -10.41
N ARG A 316 26.34 -6.68 -10.30
CA ARG A 316 26.06 -5.27 -10.64
C ARG A 316 26.70 -4.22 -9.72
N SER A 317 27.69 -4.62 -8.92
CA SER A 317 28.40 -3.76 -7.97
C SER A 317 29.86 -4.19 -7.84
N LYS A 318 30.78 -3.27 -7.53
CA LYS A 318 32.22 -3.53 -7.39
C LYS A 318 32.70 -3.38 -5.96
N LYS A 319 33.76 -4.10 -5.59
CA LYS A 319 34.43 -3.87 -4.30
C LYS A 319 35.29 -2.62 -4.37
N PHE A 320 35.05 -1.69 -3.46
CA PHE A 320 35.85 -0.48 -3.22
C PHE A 320 35.94 -0.24 -1.71
N MET A 321 37.14 0.04 -1.19
CA MET A 321 37.42 0.19 0.26
C MET A 321 36.86 -0.93 1.16
N SER A 322 36.82 -2.17 0.68
CA SER A 322 36.28 -3.36 1.39
C SER A 322 34.75 -3.49 1.43
N ARG A 323 33.99 -2.55 0.83
CA ARG A 323 32.53 -2.65 0.65
C ARG A 323 32.12 -2.69 -0.82
N ARG A 324 30.93 -3.21 -1.08
CA ARG A 324 30.34 -3.24 -2.44
C ARG A 324 29.67 -1.89 -2.74
N HIS A 325 29.99 -1.33 -3.90
CA HIS A 325 29.50 -0.06 -4.39
C HIS A 325 28.84 -0.26 -5.74
N TYR A 326 27.75 0.46 -5.99
CA TYR A 326 27.32 0.75 -7.35
C TYR A 326 28.28 1.80 -7.89
N VAL A 327 28.95 1.47 -8.99
CA VAL A 327 29.90 2.36 -9.67
C VAL A 327 29.21 2.83 -10.93
N ILE A 328 28.79 4.09 -10.95
CA ILE A 328 28.02 4.69 -12.04
C ILE A 328 29.00 5.49 -12.91
N ALA A 329 29.03 5.18 -14.21
CA ALA A 329 29.80 5.95 -15.18
C ALA A 329 29.03 7.23 -15.53
N VAL A 330 29.55 8.39 -15.11
CA VAL A 330 28.86 9.68 -15.17
C VAL A 330 28.57 10.08 -16.62
N ASP A 331 29.53 9.93 -17.53
CA ASP A 331 29.34 10.25 -18.95
C ASP A 331 28.27 9.35 -19.62
N ALA A 332 28.17 8.09 -19.19
CA ALA A 332 27.17 7.16 -19.74
C ALA A 332 25.78 7.55 -19.24
N LEU A 333 25.67 7.91 -17.96
CA LEU A 333 24.46 8.42 -17.35
C LEU A 333 24.02 9.73 -18.01
N ASP A 334 24.92 10.69 -18.17
CA ASP A 334 24.61 12.00 -18.77
C ASP A 334 24.08 11.85 -20.19
N ARG A 335 24.75 11.04 -21.03
CA ARG A 335 24.26 10.74 -22.40
C ARG A 335 22.89 10.07 -22.41
N TYR A 336 22.66 9.12 -21.50
CA TYR A 336 21.35 8.45 -21.40
C TYR A 336 20.27 9.45 -20.99
N CYS A 337 20.57 10.31 -20.01
CA CYS A 337 19.69 11.35 -19.52
C CYS A 337 19.42 12.44 -20.57
N GLU A 338 20.39 12.81 -21.41
CA GLU A 338 20.17 13.71 -22.56
C GLU A 338 19.16 13.12 -23.56
N VAL A 339 19.21 11.81 -23.82
CA VAL A 339 18.24 11.14 -24.70
C VAL A 339 16.86 11.12 -24.04
N LEU A 340 16.79 10.78 -22.76
CA LEU A 340 15.54 10.80 -21.99
C LEU A 340 14.87 12.17 -21.97
N ARG A 341 15.65 13.26 -21.88
CA ARG A 341 15.11 14.64 -21.86
C ARG A 341 14.59 15.12 -23.22
N ARG A 342 14.96 14.46 -24.32
CA ARG A 342 14.54 14.82 -25.70
C ARG A 342 13.26 14.10 -26.13
N HIS A 343 12.84 13.09 -25.38
CA HIS A 343 11.63 12.30 -25.59
C HIS A 343 10.66 12.54 -24.43
#